data_AF-A0A9X4I1S0-F1
#
_entry.id   AF-A0A9X4I1S0-F1
#
_cell.length_a   1.000
_cell.length_b   1.000
_cell.length_c   1.000
_cell.angle_alpha   90.00
_cell.angle_beta   90.00
_cell.angle_gamma   90.00
#
_symmetry.space_group_name_H-M   'P 1'
#
loop_
_entity.id
_entity.type
_entity.pdbx_description
1 polymer ?
#
loop_
_entity_poly.entity_id
_entity_poly.type
_entity_poly.pdbx_seq_one_letter_code
_entity_poly.pdbx_strand_id
1 'polypeptide(L)'
;MMRPTCVAGLLTALIGLSGCTSLSKIGQVVMDPSLPIGPPGEHPTQVAFSINASPTLNGNPNSLEVAPEPGPVVEPSPYAVSLSAGDPYVLTEKVGALFEYLQEQFPAMSPVDSPVDDGEDPARSPMEESTPGSYDDPTVVLTLPRTTTVAAEPVATPMAVKILQLRDDSLLRNSVYELLDKDPAEALRSTYIRDDDYLLRPGQFKFIPFAPIEAETRFVAVIADYRNQENATWSQVLRIPPRGHQIILSVLLNDTQLLLKEED
;
A
#
# COMPACT_ATOMS: atom_id res chain seq x y z
N MET A 1 -61.58 -68.30 23.18
CA MET A 1 -61.17 -66.97 23.66
C MET A 1 -59.65 -66.88 23.56
N MET A 2 -59.12 -66.29 22.49
CA MET A 2 -57.70 -65.96 22.34
C MET A 2 -57.61 -64.46 22.10
N ARG A 3 -56.89 -63.74 22.96
CA ARG A 3 -56.63 -62.30 22.83
C ARG A 3 -55.17 -62.08 22.38
N PRO A 4 -54.91 -61.12 21.49
CA PRO A 4 -53.60 -60.91 20.88
C PRO A 4 -52.79 -59.90 21.70
N THR A 5 -51.66 -60.31 22.25
CA THR A 5 -50.75 -59.40 23.00
C THR A 5 -49.31 -59.43 22.48
N CYS A 6 -49.03 -59.99 21.30
CA CYS A 6 -47.65 -60.11 20.79
C CYS A 6 -47.29 -59.21 19.61
N VAL A 7 -48.19 -58.36 19.10
CA VAL A 7 -47.89 -57.53 17.90
C VAL A 7 -47.38 -56.12 18.24
N ALA A 8 -47.55 -55.66 19.49
CA ALA A 8 -47.18 -54.30 19.87
C ALA A 8 -45.70 -54.11 20.26
N GLY A 9 -44.93 -55.19 20.44
CA GLY A 9 -43.52 -55.10 20.87
C GLY A 9 -42.50 -54.93 19.73
N LEU A 10 -42.87 -55.24 18.49
CA LEU A 10 -41.92 -55.28 17.37
C LEU A 10 -41.89 -53.97 16.54
N LEU A 11 -42.89 -53.09 16.70
CA LEU A 11 -42.94 -51.83 15.93
C LEU A 11 -42.11 -50.69 16.54
N THR A 12 -41.69 -50.80 17.80
CA THR A 12 -40.93 -49.74 18.50
C THR A 12 -39.40 -49.90 18.37
N ALA A 13 -38.93 -50.88 17.59
CA ALA A 13 -37.50 -51.16 17.40
C ALA A 13 -36.90 -50.60 16.09
N LEU A 14 -37.68 -49.88 15.27
CA LEU A 14 -37.27 -49.41 13.93
C LEU A 14 -37.07 -47.88 13.80
N ILE A 15 -37.23 -47.11 14.87
CA ILE A 15 -37.09 -45.62 14.82
C ILE A 15 -35.68 -45.16 15.25
N GLY A 16 -34.78 -46.07 15.61
CA GLY A 16 -33.44 -45.75 16.14
C GLY A 16 -32.29 -45.65 15.12
N LEU A 17 -32.54 -45.79 13.82
CA LEU A 17 -31.47 -45.88 12.79
C LEU A 17 -31.57 -44.80 11.69
N SER A 18 -32.14 -43.63 11.98
CA SER A 18 -32.07 -42.50 11.06
C SER A 18 -30.80 -41.68 11.32
N GLY A 19 -29.80 -41.85 10.46
CA GLY A 19 -28.54 -41.15 10.47
C GLY A 19 -28.70 -39.62 10.47
N CYS A 20 -28.27 -38.99 11.56
CA CYS A 20 -28.13 -37.54 11.69
C CYS A 20 -26.74 -37.10 11.21
N THR A 21 -26.52 -36.93 9.90
CA THR A 21 -25.33 -36.21 9.41
C THR A 21 -25.61 -35.24 8.26
N SER A 22 -26.83 -35.22 7.70
CA SER A 22 -27.11 -34.45 6.46
C SER A 22 -27.98 -33.19 6.65
N LEU A 23 -28.65 -32.99 7.80
CA LEU A 23 -29.62 -31.89 7.94
C LEU A 23 -29.00 -30.53 8.32
N SER A 24 -27.90 -30.51 9.07
CA SER A 24 -27.31 -29.23 9.55
C SER A 24 -26.65 -28.40 8.44
N LYS A 25 -26.11 -29.04 7.39
CA LYS A 25 -25.41 -28.32 6.31
C LYS A 25 -26.37 -27.65 5.31
N ILE A 26 -27.57 -28.20 5.11
CA ILE A 26 -28.56 -27.62 4.17
C ILE A 26 -29.00 -26.22 4.64
N GLY A 27 -29.16 -26.03 5.96
CA GLY A 27 -29.50 -24.72 6.53
C GLY A 27 -28.37 -23.68 6.40
N GLN A 28 -27.11 -24.11 6.45
CA GLN A 28 -25.95 -23.23 6.28
C GLN A 28 -25.78 -22.76 4.83
N VAL A 29 -26.01 -23.63 3.84
CA VAL A 29 -25.91 -23.29 2.40
C VAL A 29 -26.99 -22.28 1.97
N VAL A 30 -28.18 -22.32 2.59
CA VAL A 30 -29.23 -21.32 2.33
C VAL A 30 -28.85 -19.93 2.88
N MET A 31 -28.07 -19.87 3.96
CA MET A 31 -27.64 -18.63 4.60
C MET A 31 -26.34 -18.06 4.00
N ASP A 32 -25.51 -18.93 3.44
CA ASP A 32 -24.29 -18.56 2.73
C ASP A 32 -24.13 -19.44 1.48
N PRO A 33 -24.65 -18.99 0.31
CA PRO A 33 -24.58 -19.74 -0.94
C PRO A 33 -23.15 -19.85 -1.49
N SER A 34 -22.15 -19.23 -0.84
CA SER A 34 -20.73 -19.40 -1.20
C SER A 34 -20.10 -20.65 -0.55
N LEU A 35 -20.81 -21.33 0.34
CA LEU A 35 -20.34 -22.58 0.95
C LEU A 35 -20.37 -23.75 -0.06
N PRO A 36 -19.23 -24.41 -0.31
CA PRO A 36 -19.14 -25.47 -1.32
C PRO A 36 -19.90 -26.72 -0.92
N ILE A 37 -20.67 -27.27 -1.87
CA ILE A 37 -21.55 -28.43 -1.68
C ILE A 37 -20.82 -29.71 -2.13
N GLY A 38 -20.28 -30.48 -1.19
CA GLY A 38 -19.63 -31.77 -1.47
C GLY A 38 -18.60 -32.16 -0.40
N PRO A 39 -18.06 -33.39 -0.43
CA PRO A 39 -16.93 -33.77 0.41
C PRO A 39 -15.74 -32.84 0.15
N PRO A 40 -14.94 -32.47 1.18
CA PRO A 40 -13.84 -31.52 1.03
C PRO A 40 -12.90 -31.86 -0.13
N GLY A 41 -12.63 -33.14 -0.41
CA GLY A 41 -11.69 -33.56 -1.46
C GLY A 41 -12.18 -33.48 -2.91
N GLU A 42 -13.46 -33.13 -3.16
CA GLU A 42 -14.03 -33.14 -4.52
C GLU A 42 -13.97 -31.78 -5.23
N HIS A 43 -13.82 -30.68 -4.49
CA HIS A 43 -13.76 -29.33 -5.05
C HIS A 43 -12.35 -28.96 -5.49
N PRO A 44 -12.17 -28.17 -6.56
CA PRO A 44 -10.87 -27.59 -6.88
C PRO A 44 -10.41 -26.72 -5.70
N THR A 45 -9.10 -26.74 -5.41
CA THR A 45 -8.53 -25.81 -4.44
C THR A 45 -8.82 -24.38 -4.87
N GLN A 46 -9.17 -23.52 -3.94
CA GLN A 46 -9.33 -22.10 -4.21
C GLN A 46 -8.14 -21.35 -3.62
N VAL A 47 -7.60 -20.42 -4.40
CA VAL A 47 -6.45 -19.60 -3.99
C VAL A 47 -6.85 -18.14 -4.04
N ALA A 48 -6.53 -17.41 -2.96
CA ALA A 48 -6.55 -15.96 -2.92
C ALA A 48 -5.10 -15.44 -2.82
N PHE A 49 -4.87 -14.21 -3.27
CA PHE A 49 -3.55 -13.58 -3.19
C PHE A 49 -3.60 -12.25 -2.46
N SER A 50 -2.67 -12.07 -1.55
CA SER A 50 -2.40 -10.83 -0.82
C SER A 50 -1.07 -10.28 -1.31
N ILE A 51 -1.10 -9.28 -2.20
CA ILE A 51 0.09 -8.71 -2.82
C ILE A 51 0.43 -7.38 -2.15
N ASN A 52 1.66 -7.27 -1.64
CA ASN A 52 2.18 -6.08 -1.00
C ASN A 52 3.44 -5.59 -1.72
N ALA A 53 3.38 -4.38 -2.29
CA ALA A 53 4.48 -3.71 -2.95
C ALA A 53 5.16 -2.68 -2.03
N SER A 54 6.49 -2.73 -1.95
CA SER A 54 7.29 -1.73 -1.25
C SER A 54 7.06 -0.30 -1.80
N PRO A 55 7.10 0.75 -0.96
CA PRO A 55 7.09 2.15 -1.42
C PRO A 55 8.28 2.52 -2.30
N THR A 56 9.41 1.83 -2.15
CA THR A 56 10.66 2.03 -2.92
C THR A 56 10.79 1.10 -4.12
N LEU A 57 9.70 0.41 -4.47
CA LEU A 57 9.68 -0.66 -5.47
C LEU A 57 10.27 -0.23 -6.82
N ASN A 58 11.17 -1.08 -7.33
CA ASN A 58 11.74 -0.97 -8.67
C ASN A 58 12.32 0.44 -8.95
N GLY A 59 12.94 1.03 -7.92
CA GLY A 59 13.51 2.36 -7.98
C GLY A 59 14.55 2.51 -9.09
N ASN A 60 14.49 3.62 -9.82
CA ASN A 60 15.50 3.91 -10.83
C ASN A 60 16.72 4.60 -10.19
N PRO A 61 17.92 4.00 -10.20
CA PRO A 61 19.12 4.59 -9.60
C PRO A 61 19.60 5.84 -10.36
N ASN A 62 19.19 5.99 -11.63
CA ASN A 62 19.49 7.16 -12.44
C ASN A 62 18.37 8.20 -12.42
N SER A 63 17.27 7.95 -11.70
CA SER A 63 16.26 9.00 -11.51
C SER A 63 16.79 9.97 -10.48
N LEU A 64 17.14 11.16 -10.95
CA LEU A 64 17.10 12.33 -10.09
C LEU A 64 15.62 12.58 -9.82
N GLU A 65 15.14 12.25 -8.62
CA GLU A 65 13.98 12.99 -8.14
C GLU A 65 14.43 14.45 -8.17
N VAL A 66 13.83 15.26 -9.05
CA VAL A 66 14.13 16.68 -9.12
C VAL A 66 13.81 17.20 -7.73
N ALA A 67 14.87 17.40 -6.95
CA ALA A 67 14.80 18.14 -5.72
C ALA A 67 14.03 19.41 -6.05
N PRO A 68 13.11 19.88 -5.20
CA PRO A 68 12.64 21.24 -5.35
C PRO A 68 13.89 22.10 -5.54
N GLU A 69 13.96 22.81 -6.68
CA GLU A 69 15.01 23.80 -6.94
C GLU A 69 15.30 24.50 -5.62
N PRO A 70 16.57 24.72 -5.24
CA PRO A 70 16.85 25.54 -4.08
C PRO A 70 16.01 26.80 -4.25
N GLY A 71 14.96 26.91 -3.41
CA GLY A 71 14.09 28.09 -3.40
C GLY A 71 15.03 29.28 -3.32
N PRO A 72 14.73 30.38 -4.03
CA PRO A 72 15.68 31.47 -4.24
C PRO A 72 16.38 31.72 -2.92
N VAL A 73 17.71 31.58 -2.92
CA VAL A 73 18.53 31.97 -1.78
C VAL A 73 18.12 33.41 -1.53
N VAL A 74 17.32 33.63 -0.49
CA VAL A 74 16.90 34.97 -0.12
C VAL A 74 18.22 35.67 0.18
N GLU A 75 18.65 36.55 -0.71
CA GLU A 75 19.85 37.33 -0.49
C GLU A 75 19.70 37.98 0.90
N PRO A 76 20.77 38.04 1.70
CA PRO A 76 20.72 38.60 3.03
C PRO A 76 20.35 40.08 2.93
N SER A 77 19.05 40.37 2.89
CA SER A 77 18.52 41.70 3.05
C SER A 77 18.62 42.05 4.54
N PRO A 78 18.80 43.33 4.89
CA PRO A 78 19.02 43.75 6.27
C PRO A 78 17.88 43.39 7.24
N TYR A 79 16.75 42.90 6.72
CA TYR A 79 15.56 42.53 7.48
C TYR A 79 15.16 41.04 7.33
N ALA A 80 15.97 40.21 6.65
CA ALA A 80 15.68 38.78 6.51
C ALA A 80 16.15 37.98 7.73
N VAL A 81 15.27 37.16 8.31
CA VAL A 81 15.57 36.28 9.45
C VAL A 81 15.19 34.84 9.12
N SER A 82 16.11 33.90 9.33
CA SER A 82 15.88 32.46 9.18
C SER A 82 16.00 31.76 10.54
N LEU A 83 14.96 31.03 10.95
CA LEU A 83 14.88 30.34 12.23
C LEU A 83 14.72 28.83 12.01
N SER A 84 15.67 28.05 12.53
CA SER A 84 15.64 26.59 12.48
C SER A 84 15.90 25.98 13.86
N ALA A 85 15.19 24.90 14.18
CA ALA A 85 15.33 24.13 15.42
C ALA A 85 15.05 22.64 15.17
N GLY A 86 15.68 21.76 15.95
CA GLY A 86 15.49 20.31 15.87
C GLY A 86 14.32 19.76 16.70
N ASP A 87 13.64 20.61 17.46
CA ASP A 87 12.53 20.24 18.34
C ASP A 87 11.53 21.42 18.47
N PRO A 88 10.21 21.15 18.56
CA PRO A 88 9.17 22.17 18.65
C PRO A 88 9.25 23.09 19.88
N TYR A 89 9.74 22.60 21.03
CA TYR A 89 9.91 23.46 22.21
C TYR A 89 11.03 24.47 22.00
N VAL A 90 12.15 24.02 21.42
CA VAL A 90 13.29 24.88 21.08
C VAL A 90 12.92 25.92 20.02
N LEU A 91 12.07 25.55 19.07
CA LEU A 91 11.55 26.52 18.09
C LEU A 91 10.73 27.61 18.79
N THR A 92 9.87 27.23 19.73
CA THR A 92 9.00 28.16 20.47
C THR A 92 9.82 29.15 21.29
N GLU A 93 10.87 28.67 21.95
CA GLU A 93 11.81 29.51 22.70
C GLU A 93 12.51 30.52 21.78
N LYS A 94 13.02 30.07 20.62
CA LYS A 94 13.68 30.95 19.64
C LYS A 94 12.75 32.00 19.06
N VAL A 95 11.51 31.63 18.76
CA VAL A 95 10.48 32.56 18.29
C VAL A 95 10.13 33.58 19.37
N GLY A 96 9.98 33.14 20.63
CA GLY A 96 9.73 34.03 21.77
C GLY A 96 10.86 35.04 22.00
N ALA A 97 12.12 34.59 21.97
CA ALA A 97 13.28 35.46 22.11
C ALA A 97 13.38 36.50 20.99
N LEU A 98 13.07 36.12 19.74
CA LEU A 98 13.01 37.07 18.63
C LEU A 98 11.90 38.11 18.84
N PHE A 99 10.74 37.68 19.30
CA PHE A 99 9.62 38.58 19.57
C PHE A 99 9.97 39.61 20.66
N GLU A 100 10.56 39.16 21.77
CA GLU A 100 11.02 40.07 22.83
C GLU A 100 12.07 41.07 22.32
N TYR A 101 13.05 40.59 21.54
CA TYR A 101 14.06 41.45 20.94
C TYR A 101 13.45 42.53 20.05
N LEU A 102 12.48 42.16 19.19
CA LEU A 102 11.81 43.12 18.33
C LEU A 102 10.98 44.12 19.13
N GLN A 103 10.32 43.69 20.22
CA GLN A 103 9.52 44.56 21.06
C GLN A 103 10.38 45.54 21.89
N GLU A 104 11.58 45.12 22.30
CA GLU A 104 12.53 45.97 23.02
C GLU A 104 13.20 47.00 22.09
N GLN A 105 13.59 46.58 20.88
CA GLN A 105 14.25 47.47 19.92
C GLN A 105 13.25 48.38 19.17
N PHE A 106 12.02 47.91 18.96
CA PHE A 106 10.96 48.61 18.24
C PHE A 106 9.65 48.54 19.04
N PRO A 107 9.55 49.27 20.17
CA PRO A 107 8.32 49.32 20.94
C PRO A 107 7.17 49.79 20.06
N ALA A 108 6.03 49.11 20.13
CA ALA A 108 4.83 49.47 19.38
C ALA A 108 4.34 50.86 19.85
N MET A 109 4.74 51.92 19.16
CA MET A 109 4.19 53.24 19.35
C MET A 109 2.80 53.30 18.69
N SER A 110 1.75 53.46 19.50
CA SER A 110 0.44 53.85 19.01
C SER A 110 0.51 55.33 18.60
N PRO A 111 0.03 55.75 17.42
CA PRO A 111 0.22 57.12 16.92
C PRO A 111 -0.70 58.17 17.60
N VAL A 112 -1.13 57.94 18.84
CA VAL A 112 -2.04 58.83 19.56
C VAL A 112 -1.40 59.32 20.85
N ASP A 113 -0.34 60.12 20.70
CA ASP A 113 -0.16 61.32 21.53
C ASP A 113 0.99 62.15 20.96
N SER A 114 0.64 63.21 20.24
CA SER A 114 1.54 64.34 20.03
C SER A 114 0.71 65.57 20.33
N PRO A 115 1.09 66.40 21.33
CA PRO A 115 0.40 67.66 21.53
C PRO A 115 0.64 68.52 20.29
N VAL A 116 -0.45 69.05 19.74
CA VAL A 116 -0.46 69.95 18.60
C VAL A 116 0.46 71.13 18.89
N ASP A 117 1.58 71.22 18.18
CA ASP A 117 2.35 72.47 18.02
C ASP A 117 1.95 73.06 16.67
N ASP A 118 1.33 74.24 16.73
CA ASP A 118 0.89 74.99 15.56
C ASP A 118 2.12 75.54 14.82
N GLY A 119 2.41 74.98 13.65
CA GLY A 119 3.10 75.72 12.59
C GLY A 119 4.35 75.07 12.01
N GLU A 120 4.18 73.99 11.26
CA GLU A 120 4.93 73.70 10.02
C GLU A 120 4.31 72.45 9.40
N ASP A 121 3.84 72.53 8.14
CA ASP A 121 3.25 71.40 7.42
C ASP A 121 4.33 70.29 7.31
N PRO A 122 4.19 69.12 7.98
CA PRO A 122 5.16 68.06 7.82
C PRO A 122 4.95 67.46 6.43
N ALA A 123 6.04 67.33 5.67
CA ALA A 123 6.03 66.68 4.37
C ALA A 123 5.36 65.31 4.50
N ARG A 124 4.18 65.16 3.87
CA ARG A 124 3.45 63.90 3.83
C ARG A 124 4.35 62.83 3.21
N SER A 125 4.67 61.79 3.97
CA SER A 125 5.23 60.56 3.43
C SER A 125 4.31 60.04 2.30
N PRO A 126 4.86 59.44 1.23
CA PRO A 126 4.03 58.80 0.23
C PRO A 126 3.18 57.75 0.94
N MET A 127 1.87 57.86 0.78
CA MET A 127 0.90 56.96 1.39
C MET A 127 0.97 55.64 0.61
N GLU A 128 1.81 54.70 1.06
CA GLU A 128 1.64 53.31 0.65
C GLU A 128 0.40 52.77 1.35
N GLU A 129 -0.60 52.43 0.54
CA GLU A 129 -1.91 51.97 0.96
C GLU A 129 -1.83 50.50 1.42
N SER A 130 -1.24 50.28 2.59
CA SER A 130 -1.31 48.98 3.27
C SER A 130 -2.65 48.88 4.00
N THR A 131 -3.71 48.49 3.27
CA THR A 131 -5.02 48.20 3.84
C THR A 131 -4.97 46.99 4.77
N PRO A 132 -5.45 47.06 6.04
CA PRO A 132 -5.51 45.90 6.92
C PRO A 132 -6.42 44.82 6.32
N GLY A 133 -5.87 43.62 6.06
CA GLY A 133 -6.60 42.48 5.51
C GLY A 133 -6.23 42.08 4.07
N SER A 134 -5.30 42.77 3.42
CA SER A 134 -4.71 42.31 2.15
C SER A 134 -3.54 41.36 2.43
N TYR A 135 -3.67 40.09 2.00
CA TYR A 135 -2.58 39.10 2.04
C TYR A 135 -1.73 39.09 0.75
N ASP A 136 -2.07 39.92 -0.23
CA ASP A 136 -1.34 40.07 -1.50
C ASP A 136 -0.22 41.13 -1.42
N ASP A 137 0.28 41.41 -0.22
CA ASP A 137 1.48 42.24 -0.06
C ASP A 137 2.71 41.43 -0.53
N PRO A 138 3.42 41.85 -1.60
CA PRO A 138 4.56 41.09 -2.13
C PRO A 138 5.73 40.98 -1.15
N THR A 139 5.68 41.66 0.00
CA THR A 139 6.74 41.65 1.01
C THR A 139 6.60 40.58 2.11
N VAL A 140 5.48 39.84 2.20
CA VAL A 140 5.31 38.81 3.24
C VAL A 140 5.19 37.40 2.63
N VAL A 141 6.35 36.76 2.43
CA VAL A 141 6.42 35.35 2.02
C VAL A 141 6.48 34.45 3.25
N LEU A 142 5.35 33.85 3.62
CA LEU A 142 5.27 32.80 4.64
C LEU A 142 5.85 31.49 4.09
N THR A 143 7.16 31.30 4.28
CA THR A 143 7.82 30.04 3.93
C THR A 143 7.68 29.06 5.10
N LEU A 144 6.81 28.06 4.96
CA LEU A 144 6.71 26.95 5.89
C LEU A 144 8.03 26.15 5.88
N PRO A 145 8.67 25.87 7.03
CA PRO A 145 9.88 25.07 7.07
C PRO A 145 9.52 23.64 6.66
N ARG A 146 9.99 23.21 5.49
CA ARG A 146 10.06 21.77 5.21
C ARG A 146 11.32 21.21 5.83
N THR A 147 11.11 20.13 6.57
CA THR A 147 12.11 19.25 7.15
C THR A 147 13.27 19.04 6.18
N THR A 148 14.47 19.43 6.61
CA THR A 148 15.71 19.21 5.88
C THR A 148 16.08 17.73 5.84
N THR A 149 16.67 17.37 4.70
CA THR A 149 17.54 16.24 4.42
C THR A 149 16.85 14.89 4.24
N VAL A 150 16.63 14.51 2.98
CA VAL A 150 16.64 13.09 2.60
C VAL A 150 17.54 12.97 1.37
N ALA A 151 18.34 11.90 1.35
CA ALA A 151 19.14 11.49 0.21
C ALA A 151 18.30 11.46 -1.06
N ALA A 152 18.95 11.51 -2.23
CA ALA A 152 18.30 11.20 -3.49
C ALA A 152 17.80 9.75 -3.43
N GLU A 153 16.57 9.55 -2.96
CA GLU A 153 15.92 8.25 -2.97
C GLU A 153 15.59 7.92 -4.43
N PRO A 154 15.85 6.68 -4.86
CA PRO A 154 15.53 6.27 -6.22
C PRO A 154 14.02 6.36 -6.44
N VAL A 155 13.60 7.07 -7.48
CA VAL A 155 12.17 7.22 -7.81
C VAL A 155 11.58 5.84 -8.08
N ALA A 156 10.64 5.42 -7.23
CA ALA A 156 9.96 4.15 -7.32
C ALA A 156 9.07 4.10 -8.58
N THR A 157 9.05 2.96 -9.27
CA THR A 157 8.33 2.81 -10.55
C THR A 157 7.28 1.70 -10.48
N PRO A 158 6.15 1.82 -11.20
CA PRO A 158 5.18 0.73 -11.32
C PRO A 158 5.83 -0.51 -11.93
N MET A 159 5.40 -1.70 -11.49
CA MET A 159 5.95 -2.99 -11.90
C MET A 159 4.85 -3.97 -12.27
N ALA A 160 5.09 -4.74 -13.34
CA ALA A 160 4.23 -5.84 -13.73
C ALA A 160 4.60 -7.11 -12.95
N VAL A 161 3.57 -7.88 -12.59
CA VAL A 161 3.69 -9.16 -11.89
C VAL A 161 2.77 -10.17 -12.56
N LYS A 162 3.34 -11.32 -12.92
CA LYS A 162 2.67 -12.47 -13.52
C LYS A 162 2.49 -13.56 -12.48
N ILE A 163 1.26 -14.03 -12.28
CA ILE A 163 0.97 -15.21 -11.46
C ILE A 163 0.72 -16.38 -12.41
N LEU A 164 1.50 -17.45 -12.28
CA LEU A 164 1.43 -18.64 -13.12
C LEU A 164 0.89 -19.83 -12.35
N GLN A 165 0.00 -20.59 -12.97
CA GLN A 165 -0.37 -21.93 -12.56
C GLN A 165 0.39 -22.95 -13.39
N LEU A 166 1.07 -23.87 -12.70
CA LEU A 166 1.99 -24.83 -13.32
C LEU A 166 1.69 -26.26 -12.87
N ARG A 167 1.93 -27.19 -13.78
CA ARG A 167 1.92 -28.64 -13.49
C ARG A 167 3.20 -29.09 -12.80
N ASP A 168 4.33 -28.49 -13.19
CA ASP A 168 5.68 -28.80 -12.69
C ASP A 168 6.55 -27.53 -12.71
N ASP A 169 7.48 -27.41 -11.76
CA ASP A 169 8.34 -26.23 -11.60
C ASP A 169 9.72 -26.36 -12.28
N SER A 170 10.08 -27.54 -12.78
CA SER A 170 11.42 -27.80 -13.35
C SER A 170 11.76 -26.87 -14.51
N LEU A 171 10.83 -26.63 -15.43
CA LEU A 171 11.08 -25.75 -16.58
C LEU A 171 11.21 -24.29 -16.15
N LEU A 172 10.41 -23.84 -15.17
CA LEU A 172 10.52 -22.48 -14.65
C LEU A 172 11.89 -22.23 -14.01
N ARG A 173 12.36 -23.16 -13.18
CA ARG A 173 13.66 -23.05 -12.49
C ARG A 173 14.87 -23.05 -13.43
N ASN A 174 14.72 -23.60 -14.62
CA ASN A 174 15.77 -23.67 -15.64
C ASN A 174 15.55 -22.66 -16.79
N SER A 175 14.55 -21.79 -16.67
CA SER A 175 14.25 -20.75 -17.66
C SER A 175 14.91 -19.43 -17.30
N VAL A 176 15.00 -18.54 -18.29
CA VAL A 176 15.44 -17.16 -18.11
C VAL A 176 14.25 -16.21 -18.24
N TYR A 177 14.36 -15.03 -17.63
CA TYR A 177 13.29 -14.05 -17.58
C TYR A 177 12.82 -13.63 -18.98
N GLU A 178 13.73 -13.40 -19.92
CA GLU A 178 13.42 -12.84 -21.24
C GLU A 178 12.53 -13.76 -22.09
N LEU A 179 12.58 -15.07 -21.83
CA LEU A 179 11.68 -16.04 -22.48
C LEU A 179 10.29 -16.01 -21.83
N LEU A 180 10.25 -15.91 -20.50
CA LEU A 180 9.01 -15.90 -19.72
C LEU A 180 8.23 -14.59 -19.87
N ASP A 181 8.91 -13.47 -20.09
CA ASP A 181 8.30 -12.17 -20.35
C ASP A 181 7.64 -12.11 -21.73
N LYS A 182 8.27 -12.73 -22.74
CA LYS A 182 7.74 -12.78 -24.11
C LYS A 182 6.57 -13.73 -24.24
N ASP A 183 6.77 -14.99 -23.88
CA ASP A 183 5.75 -16.03 -23.96
C ASP A 183 6.03 -17.13 -22.92
N PRO A 184 5.37 -17.07 -21.75
CA PRO A 184 5.55 -18.08 -20.72
C PRO A 184 5.00 -19.45 -21.15
N ALA A 185 4.01 -19.49 -22.06
CA ALA A 185 3.45 -20.74 -22.55
C ALA A 185 4.42 -21.47 -23.49
N GLU A 186 5.14 -20.73 -24.34
CA GLU A 186 6.20 -21.30 -25.18
C GLU A 186 7.39 -21.78 -24.34
N ALA A 187 7.84 -20.97 -23.37
CA ALA A 187 8.99 -21.28 -22.52
C ALA A 187 8.73 -22.52 -21.63
N LEU A 188 7.55 -22.59 -21.02
CA LEU A 188 7.18 -23.65 -20.07
C LEU A 188 6.45 -24.83 -20.74
N ARG A 189 6.09 -24.73 -22.02
CA ARG A 189 5.57 -25.83 -22.84
C ARG A 189 4.39 -26.53 -22.14
N SER A 190 4.46 -27.84 -21.93
CA SER A 190 3.40 -28.64 -21.32
C SER A 190 3.28 -28.49 -19.80
N THR A 191 4.19 -27.77 -19.13
CA THR A 191 4.06 -27.50 -17.69
C THR A 191 3.26 -26.25 -17.40
N TYR A 192 3.09 -25.38 -18.41
CA TYR A 192 2.22 -24.23 -18.37
C TYR A 192 0.75 -24.62 -18.34
N ILE A 193 -0.04 -23.93 -17.52
CA ILE A 193 -1.50 -24.09 -17.49
C ILE A 193 -2.17 -22.76 -17.77
N ARG A 194 -1.85 -21.73 -16.98
CA ARG A 194 -2.48 -20.41 -17.04
C ARG A 194 -1.59 -19.34 -16.42
N ASP A 195 -1.74 -18.11 -16.88
CA ASP A 195 -1.17 -16.90 -16.29
C ASP A 195 -2.23 -15.85 -15.98
N ASP A 196 -1.91 -14.95 -15.07
CA ASP A 196 -2.67 -13.75 -14.76
C ASP A 196 -1.71 -12.56 -14.59
N ASP A 197 -1.98 -11.48 -15.31
CA ASP A 197 -1.16 -10.27 -15.35
C ASP A 197 -1.68 -9.18 -14.41
N TYR A 198 -0.78 -8.59 -13.63
CA TYR A 198 -1.11 -7.50 -12.72
C TYR A 198 -0.08 -6.38 -12.76
N LEU A 199 -0.56 -5.13 -12.81
CA LEU A 199 0.26 -3.95 -12.63
C LEU A 199 0.12 -3.42 -11.20
N LEU A 200 1.24 -3.17 -10.55
CA LEU A 200 1.32 -2.69 -9.18
C LEU A 200 2.05 -1.36 -9.11
N ARG A 201 1.52 -0.43 -8.31
CA ARG A 201 2.18 0.83 -7.97
C ARG A 201 3.05 0.68 -6.73
N PRO A 202 4.11 1.49 -6.57
CA PRO A 202 4.88 1.52 -5.34
C PRO A 202 4.00 1.79 -4.12
N GLY A 203 4.20 1.02 -3.05
CA GLY A 203 3.41 1.10 -1.80
C GLY A 203 1.99 0.52 -1.92
N GLN A 204 1.62 -0.07 -3.05
CA GLN A 204 0.28 -0.59 -3.26
C GLN A 204 0.07 -1.94 -2.59
N PHE A 205 -1.03 -2.04 -1.86
CA PHE A 205 -1.63 -3.32 -1.49
C PHE A 205 -2.71 -3.73 -2.49
N LYS A 206 -2.72 -5.00 -2.90
CA LYS A 206 -3.74 -5.58 -3.78
C LYS A 206 -4.15 -6.96 -3.30
N PHE A 207 -5.45 -7.13 -3.06
CA PHE A 207 -6.05 -8.41 -2.74
C PHE A 207 -6.78 -9.00 -3.95
N ILE A 208 -6.47 -10.24 -4.30
CA ILE A 208 -7.16 -11.02 -5.34
C ILE A 208 -8.02 -12.06 -4.61
N PRO A 209 -9.35 -12.05 -4.80
CA PRO A 209 -10.25 -12.94 -4.07
C PRO A 209 -10.04 -14.41 -4.48
N PHE A 210 -10.61 -15.31 -3.67
CA PHE A 210 -10.54 -16.74 -3.92
C PHE A 210 -11.07 -17.10 -5.32
N ALA A 211 -10.22 -17.77 -6.09
CA ALA A 211 -10.56 -18.33 -7.39
C ALA A 211 -10.19 -19.82 -7.41
N PRO A 212 -11.00 -20.69 -8.05
CA PRO A 212 -10.67 -22.09 -8.23
C PRO A 212 -9.46 -22.24 -9.15
N ILE A 213 -8.51 -23.09 -8.76
CA ILE A 213 -7.38 -23.46 -9.61
C ILE A 213 -7.77 -24.59 -10.57
N GLU A 214 -7.01 -24.71 -11.65
CA GLU A 214 -7.18 -25.82 -12.59
C GLU A 214 -6.82 -27.16 -11.94
N ALA A 215 -7.53 -28.22 -12.30
CA ALA A 215 -7.39 -29.54 -11.65
C ALA A 215 -5.98 -30.15 -11.78
N GLU A 216 -5.24 -29.70 -12.78
CA GLU A 216 -3.88 -30.14 -13.09
C GLU A 216 -2.81 -29.32 -12.37
N THR A 217 -3.16 -28.16 -11.81
CA THR A 217 -2.24 -27.25 -11.11
C THR A 217 -1.67 -27.91 -9.86
N ARG A 218 -0.34 -27.88 -9.74
CA ARG A 218 0.43 -28.39 -8.59
C ARG A 218 1.35 -27.34 -7.99
N PHE A 219 1.71 -26.35 -8.78
CA PHE A 219 2.56 -25.27 -8.38
C PHE A 219 1.94 -23.94 -8.80
N VAL A 220 2.10 -22.95 -7.95
CA VAL A 220 1.84 -21.55 -8.27
C VAL A 220 3.17 -20.84 -8.25
N ALA A 221 3.47 -20.12 -9.33
CA ALA A 221 4.65 -19.28 -9.41
C ALA A 221 4.25 -17.83 -9.57
N VAL A 222 5.10 -16.93 -9.09
CA VAL A 222 4.95 -15.50 -9.29
C VAL A 222 6.25 -14.98 -9.88
N ILE A 223 6.14 -14.21 -10.96
CA ILE A 223 7.23 -13.58 -11.70
C ILE A 223 7.02 -12.06 -11.62
N ALA A 224 8.07 -11.32 -11.31
CA ALA A 224 8.07 -9.86 -11.25
C ALA A 224 9.09 -9.25 -12.20
N ASP A 225 8.68 -8.17 -12.87
CA ASP A 225 9.49 -7.43 -13.84
C ASP A 225 10.43 -6.42 -13.16
N TYR A 226 11.45 -6.94 -12.46
CA TYR A 226 12.49 -6.09 -11.89
C TYR A 226 13.35 -5.46 -12.99
N ARG A 227 13.71 -4.19 -12.83
CA ARG A 227 14.65 -3.49 -13.73
C ARG A 227 16.05 -4.11 -13.72
N ASN A 228 16.49 -4.61 -12.57
CA ASN A 228 17.77 -5.27 -12.41
C ASN A 228 17.55 -6.73 -12.00
N GLN A 229 17.44 -7.61 -12.99
CA GLN A 229 17.14 -9.03 -12.79
C GLN A 229 18.36 -9.83 -12.33
N GLU A 230 19.58 -9.37 -12.61
CA GLU A 230 20.81 -10.05 -12.19
C GLU A 230 20.98 -10.03 -10.67
N ASN A 231 20.57 -8.94 -10.03
CA ASN A 231 20.68 -8.74 -8.58
C ASN A 231 19.35 -8.94 -7.82
N ALA A 232 18.29 -9.35 -8.51
CA ALA A 232 16.97 -9.51 -7.90
C ALA A 232 16.43 -10.93 -8.04
N THR A 233 15.81 -11.42 -6.97
CA THR A 233 15.02 -12.65 -7.04
C THR A 233 13.67 -12.34 -7.67
N TRP A 234 13.59 -12.48 -8.99
CA TRP A 234 12.43 -12.10 -9.79
C TRP A 234 11.32 -13.16 -9.84
N SER A 235 11.61 -14.42 -9.52
CA SER A 235 10.60 -15.49 -9.48
C SER A 235 10.62 -16.26 -8.17
N GLN A 236 9.43 -16.67 -7.72
CA GLN A 236 9.27 -17.66 -6.66
C GLN A 236 8.17 -18.65 -7.01
N VAL A 237 8.32 -19.88 -6.55
CA VAL A 237 7.35 -20.96 -6.78
C VAL A 237 6.98 -21.65 -5.47
N LEU A 238 5.70 -21.98 -5.33
CA LEU A 238 5.15 -22.68 -4.19
C LEU A 238 4.33 -23.88 -4.66
N ARG A 239 4.51 -25.02 -3.99
CA ARG A 239 3.70 -26.22 -4.23
C ARG A 239 2.38 -26.12 -3.47
N ILE A 240 1.27 -26.37 -4.16
CA ILE A 240 -0.07 -26.32 -3.56
C ILE A 240 -0.85 -27.63 -3.80
N PRO A 241 -1.73 -28.02 -2.86
CA PRO A 241 -2.63 -29.14 -3.07
C PRO A 241 -3.68 -28.80 -4.13
N PRO A 242 -4.00 -29.72 -5.05
CA PRO A 242 -4.89 -29.47 -6.21
C PRO A 242 -6.38 -29.38 -5.87
N ARG A 243 -6.81 -29.97 -4.75
CA ARG A 243 -8.22 -30.18 -4.42
C ARG A 243 -8.47 -29.96 -2.94
N GLY A 244 -9.63 -29.39 -2.64
CA GLY A 244 -10.22 -29.38 -1.31
C GLY A 244 -9.60 -28.45 -0.28
N HIS A 245 -8.81 -27.49 -0.73
CA HIS A 245 -8.19 -26.50 0.14
C HIS A 245 -8.64 -25.10 -0.26
N GLN A 246 -8.71 -24.20 0.72
CA GLN A 246 -8.78 -22.76 0.48
C GLN A 246 -7.53 -22.16 1.09
N ILE A 247 -6.70 -21.54 0.26
CA ILE A 247 -5.36 -21.09 0.63
C ILE A 247 -5.21 -19.62 0.31
N ILE A 248 -4.64 -18.86 1.23
CA ILE A 248 -4.27 -17.47 1.00
C ILE A 248 -2.76 -17.43 0.79
N LEU A 249 -2.32 -16.84 -0.32
CA LEU A 249 -0.91 -16.69 -0.65
C LEU A 249 -0.49 -15.24 -0.49
N SER A 250 0.50 -15.00 0.36
CA SER A 250 1.13 -13.69 0.52
C SER A 250 2.29 -13.55 -0.47
N VAL A 251 2.21 -12.49 -1.28
CA VAL A 251 3.24 -12.04 -2.22
C VAL A 251 3.81 -10.73 -1.69
N LEU A 252 5.07 -10.74 -1.27
CA LEU A 252 5.79 -9.55 -0.83
C LEU A 252 6.83 -9.17 -1.89
N LEU A 253 6.73 -7.94 -2.38
CA LEU A 253 7.61 -7.37 -3.39
C LEU A 253 8.44 -6.27 -2.73
N ASN A 254 9.73 -6.56 -2.55
CA ASN A 254 10.72 -5.61 -2.08
C ASN A 254 11.50 -5.03 -3.26
N ASP A 255 12.60 -4.32 -2.99
CA ASP A 255 13.36 -3.67 -4.06
C ASP A 255 14.20 -4.65 -4.88
N THR A 256 14.60 -5.78 -4.27
CA THR A 256 15.49 -6.79 -4.88
C THR A 256 15.01 -8.22 -4.70
N GLN A 257 13.84 -8.45 -4.09
CA GLN A 257 13.38 -9.81 -3.84
C GLN A 257 11.86 -9.93 -3.87
N LEU A 258 11.41 -10.98 -4.55
CA LEU A 258 10.05 -11.48 -4.48
C LEU A 258 9.98 -12.62 -3.46
N LEU A 259 9.04 -12.53 -2.53
CA LEU A 259 8.74 -13.57 -1.57
C LEU A 259 7.30 -14.03 -1.75
N LEU A 260 7.11 -15.34 -1.89
CA LEU A 260 5.82 -16.01 -1.95
C LEU A 260 5.74 -17.00 -0.81
N LYS A 261 4.70 -16.89 0.02
CA LYS A 261 4.43 -17.81 1.13
C LYS A 261 2.94 -18.05 1.28
N GLU A 262 2.58 -19.18 1.88
CA GLU A 262 1.24 -19.40 2.41
C GLU A 262 1.05 -18.52 3.65
N GLU A 263 -0.14 -17.93 3.78
CA GLU A 263 -0.54 -17.14 4.95
C GLU A 263 -1.21 -18.10 5.96
N ASP A 264 -0.74 -18.07 7.21
CA ASP A 264 -1.20 -18.92 8.32
C ASP A 264 -2.54 -18.47 8.92
#